data_AF-A0A9D8LXM3-F1
#
_entry.id   AF-A0A9D8LXM3-F1
#
_cell.length_a   1.000
_cell.length_b   1.000
_cell.length_c   1.000
_cell.angle_alpha   90.00
_cell.angle_beta   90.00
_cell.angle_gamma   90.00
#
_symmetry.space_group_name_H-M   'P 1'
#
loop_
_entity.id
_entity.type
_entity.pdbx_description
1 polymer ?
#
loop_
_entity_poly.entity_id
_entity_poly.type
_entity_poly.pdbx_seq_one_letter_code
_entity_poly.pdbx_strand_id
1 'polypeptide(L)'
;MTPLWSAIPLAAQSSPGHFNFNPASTLFWAVPLLVILPVVGLVLLLTGARTRRGAAWLAGFTLFVTLLDLALVAWARFGQRLPYRSTQQWINVSVAFTGDPRFQGFGIDLTFRVTHLVLAFVCALLIVGMACVAWQRLAGRQEQGPVRTMASLLLFVLGATGALLSGDLAALTGFWLVTGAASFFLLGSRWGTDEGGRAAHVALALPFVGDLALLGAVAFLYSKFGATDVDKLLPMYNHTAGVGARAMGVVGLLLLGAVMVRAAVWPFTPWQTATVDAPPALSALVTAVWPLLAGHLLWLNLPVLAAGGVSTPRITAWALAIAAVAGPLLALVSFELRRAAVLASSGA
;
A
#
# COMPACT_ATOMS: atom_id res chain seq x y z
N MET A 1 -30.95 24.56 63.14
CA MET A 1 -31.76 25.38 62.22
C MET A 1 -30.83 26.04 61.20
N THR A 2 -30.71 25.42 60.01
CA THR A 2 -30.31 26.01 58.72
C THR A 2 -30.60 24.93 57.66
N PRO A 3 -31.33 25.22 56.56
CA PRO A 3 -31.85 24.16 55.70
C PRO A 3 -30.87 23.78 54.58
N LEU A 4 -30.91 22.48 54.27
CA LEU A 4 -30.35 21.80 53.10
C LEU A 4 -31.05 22.27 51.81
N TRP A 5 -30.29 22.80 50.84
CA TRP A 5 -30.70 22.80 49.44
C TRP A 5 -29.55 22.27 48.58
N SER A 6 -29.74 21.04 48.14
CA SER A 6 -28.97 20.35 47.11
C SER A 6 -29.11 21.08 45.77
N ALA A 7 -28.01 21.62 45.25
CA ALA A 7 -27.92 22.01 43.85
C ALA A 7 -27.84 20.73 43.01
N ILE A 8 -28.98 20.32 42.45
CA ILE A 8 -29.04 19.34 41.36
C ILE A 8 -28.40 20.03 40.14
N PRO A 9 -27.32 19.52 39.55
CA PRO A 9 -26.91 20.00 38.24
C PRO A 9 -28.00 19.57 37.25
N LEU A 10 -28.74 20.56 36.76
CA LEU A 10 -29.73 20.44 35.70
C LEU A 10 -29.15 19.59 34.57
N ALA A 11 -29.76 18.43 34.35
CA ALA A 11 -29.58 17.65 33.14
C ALA A 11 -29.76 18.60 31.95
N ALA A 12 -28.70 18.78 31.17
CA ALA A 12 -28.75 19.54 29.93
C ALA A 12 -29.89 18.94 29.08
N GLN A 13 -30.93 19.75 28.89
CA GLN A 13 -32.06 19.43 28.04
C GLN A 13 -31.51 19.09 26.64
N SER A 14 -31.72 17.85 26.22
CA SER A 14 -31.49 17.44 24.84
C SER A 14 -32.53 18.11 23.96
N SER A 15 -32.14 19.20 23.30
CA SER A 15 -32.95 19.83 22.26
C SER A 15 -33.31 18.80 21.17
N PRO A 16 -34.59 18.56 20.88
CA PRO A 16 -35.00 17.64 19.83
C PRO A 16 -34.87 18.36 18.49
N GLY A 17 -34.04 17.85 17.57
CA GLY A 17 -34.07 18.28 16.16
C GLY A 17 -32.74 18.46 15.41
N HIS A 18 -31.58 18.22 16.03
CA HIS A 18 -30.31 18.19 15.27
C HIS A 18 -29.91 16.74 14.99
N PHE A 19 -29.85 16.36 13.71
CA PHE A 19 -29.14 15.15 13.27
C PHE A 19 -27.68 15.26 13.70
N ASN A 20 -27.36 14.73 14.87
CA ASN A 20 -26.02 14.78 15.42
C ASN A 20 -25.20 13.61 14.85
N PHE A 21 -24.87 13.69 13.56
CA PHE A 21 -24.06 12.69 12.88
C PHE A 21 -22.63 12.73 13.45
N ASN A 22 -22.26 11.69 14.20
CA ASN A 22 -20.90 11.53 14.68
C ASN A 22 -20.08 10.72 13.67
N PRO A 23 -19.18 11.35 12.89
CA PRO A 23 -18.42 10.64 11.86
C PRO A 23 -17.46 9.60 12.47
N ALA A 24 -17.02 9.74 13.72
CA ALA A 24 -16.16 8.73 14.35
C ALA A 24 -16.85 7.36 14.51
N SER A 25 -18.20 7.34 14.61
CA SER A 25 -18.98 6.11 14.70
C SER A 25 -19.01 5.31 13.39
N THR A 26 -18.64 5.92 12.25
CA THR A 26 -18.67 5.24 10.96
C THR A 26 -17.40 4.48 10.62
N LEU A 27 -16.31 4.69 11.38
CA LEU A 27 -14.99 4.13 11.08
C LEU A 27 -14.98 2.59 11.01
N PHE A 28 -15.82 1.90 11.80
CA PHE A 28 -15.82 0.44 11.85
C PHE A 28 -16.23 -0.22 10.53
N TRP A 29 -17.11 0.44 9.76
CA TRP A 29 -17.55 -0.06 8.45
C TRP A 29 -16.90 0.68 7.29
N ALA A 30 -16.62 1.99 7.44
CA ALA A 30 -16.02 2.80 6.39
C ALA A 30 -14.57 2.35 6.07
N VAL A 31 -13.77 1.96 7.08
CA VAL A 31 -12.39 1.54 6.82
C VAL A 31 -12.30 0.24 6.01
N PRO A 32 -13.03 -0.85 6.35
CA PRO A 32 -13.10 -2.02 5.47
C PRO A 32 -13.70 -1.72 4.09
N LEU A 33 -14.64 -0.77 4.02
CA LEU A 33 -15.31 -0.39 2.78
C LEU A 33 -14.34 0.16 1.72
N LEU A 34 -13.29 0.88 2.14
CA LEU A 34 -12.20 1.34 1.25
C LEU A 34 -11.54 0.21 0.44
N VAL A 35 -11.44 -0.99 1.03
CA VAL A 35 -10.87 -2.16 0.35
C VAL A 35 -11.94 -2.93 -0.43
N ILE A 36 -13.16 -3.01 0.09
CA ILE A 36 -14.27 -3.77 -0.52
C ILE A 36 -14.78 -3.09 -1.80
N LEU A 37 -14.86 -1.77 -1.85
CA LEU A 37 -15.39 -1.03 -3.01
C LEU A 37 -14.63 -1.32 -4.32
N PRO A 38 -13.28 -1.29 -4.37
CA PRO A 38 -12.53 -1.73 -5.55
C PRO A 38 -12.82 -3.18 -5.95
N VAL A 39 -13.06 -4.09 -4.98
CA VAL A 39 -13.45 -5.49 -5.28
C VAL A 39 -14.81 -5.54 -5.96
N VAL A 40 -15.79 -4.81 -5.43
CA VAL A 40 -17.14 -4.76 -6.03
C VAL A 40 -17.07 -4.22 -7.45
N GLY A 41 -16.33 -3.12 -7.67
CA GLY A 41 -16.13 -2.57 -9.01
C GLY A 41 -15.42 -3.55 -9.96
N LEU A 42 -14.42 -4.29 -9.47
CA LEU A 42 -13.73 -5.33 -10.24
C LEU A 42 -14.70 -6.44 -10.67
N VAL A 43 -15.49 -6.98 -9.73
CA VAL A 43 -16.47 -8.05 -10.01
C VAL A 43 -17.51 -7.58 -11.02
N LEU A 44 -18.03 -6.35 -10.87
CA LEU A 44 -18.99 -5.78 -11.81
C LEU A 44 -18.40 -5.55 -13.21
N LEU A 45 -17.12 -5.14 -13.30
CA LEU A 45 -16.43 -5.02 -14.59
C LEU A 45 -16.28 -6.38 -15.29
N LEU A 46 -15.84 -7.40 -14.54
CA LEU A 46 -15.57 -8.73 -15.10
C LEU A 46 -16.85 -9.44 -15.56
N THR A 47 -17.98 -9.16 -14.91
CA THR A 47 -19.27 -9.80 -15.20
C THR A 47 -20.14 -9.02 -16.18
N GLY A 48 -20.19 -7.68 -16.08
CA GLY A 48 -21.22 -6.88 -16.77
C GLY A 48 -20.71 -5.96 -17.88
N ALA A 49 -19.48 -5.44 -17.79
CA ALA A 49 -19.02 -4.40 -18.71
C ALA A 49 -18.36 -4.98 -19.97
N ARG A 50 -19.07 -4.94 -21.11
CA ARG A 50 -18.49 -5.34 -22.42
C ARG A 50 -18.02 -4.18 -23.30
N THR A 51 -18.40 -2.95 -22.98
CA THR A 51 -18.07 -1.76 -23.78
C THR A 51 -16.96 -0.94 -23.12
N ARG A 52 -16.13 -0.26 -23.93
CA ARG A 52 -15.09 0.66 -23.44
C ARG A 52 -15.65 1.76 -22.54
N ARG A 53 -16.75 2.39 -22.99
CA ARG A 53 -17.41 3.48 -22.26
C ARG A 53 -17.99 2.99 -20.94
N GLY A 54 -18.68 1.84 -20.96
CA GLY A 54 -19.23 1.23 -19.75
C GLY A 54 -18.14 0.88 -18.74
N ALA A 55 -17.05 0.26 -19.18
CA ALA A 55 -15.93 -0.09 -18.30
C ALA A 55 -15.26 1.14 -17.67
N ALA A 56 -15.01 2.19 -18.47
CA ALA A 56 -14.42 3.42 -17.95
C ALA A 56 -15.33 4.16 -16.96
N TRP A 57 -16.64 4.22 -17.23
CA TRP A 57 -17.60 4.83 -16.31
C TRP A 57 -17.73 4.05 -15.01
N LEU A 58 -17.78 2.71 -15.08
CA LEU A 58 -17.89 1.87 -13.90
C LEU A 58 -16.64 1.96 -13.04
N ALA A 59 -15.44 1.90 -13.64
CA ALA A 59 -14.19 2.10 -12.93
C ALA A 59 -14.11 3.51 -12.31
N GLY A 60 -14.44 4.55 -13.09
CA GLY A 60 -14.44 5.94 -12.61
C GLY A 60 -15.44 6.17 -11.47
N PHE A 61 -16.65 5.61 -11.57
CA PHE A 61 -17.65 5.68 -10.51
C PHE A 61 -17.20 4.94 -9.25
N THR A 62 -16.60 3.76 -9.40
CA THR A 62 -16.03 3.01 -8.27
C THR A 62 -14.98 3.85 -7.54
N LEU A 63 -14.04 4.45 -8.28
CA LEU A 63 -13.01 5.30 -7.71
C LEU A 63 -13.57 6.57 -7.05
N PHE A 64 -14.60 7.16 -7.65
CA PHE A 64 -15.29 8.32 -7.08
C PHE A 64 -15.98 7.96 -5.76
N VAL A 65 -16.69 6.83 -5.70
CA VAL A 65 -17.33 6.36 -4.46
C VAL A 65 -16.28 6.04 -3.39
N THR A 66 -15.15 5.40 -3.75
CA THR A 66 -14.05 5.19 -2.79
C THR A 66 -13.43 6.48 -2.28
N LEU A 67 -13.41 7.53 -3.10
CA LEU A 67 -12.91 8.84 -2.68
C LEU A 67 -13.87 9.52 -1.70
N LEU A 68 -15.19 9.37 -1.91
CA LEU A 68 -16.19 9.86 -0.97
C LEU A 68 -16.12 9.12 0.38
N ASP A 69 -15.93 7.80 0.34
CA ASP A 69 -15.70 7.00 1.55
C ASP A 69 -14.41 7.42 2.26
N LEU A 70 -13.33 7.66 1.51
CA LEU A 70 -12.09 8.21 2.07
C LEU A 70 -12.31 9.58 2.71
N ALA A 71 -13.09 10.46 2.08
CA ALA A 71 -13.42 11.77 2.64
C ALA A 71 -14.23 11.64 3.95
N LEU A 72 -15.14 10.66 4.04
CA LEU A 72 -15.85 10.34 5.28
C LEU A 72 -14.88 9.86 6.37
N VAL A 73 -13.97 8.94 6.06
CA VAL A 73 -12.95 8.46 7.00
C VAL A 73 -12.03 9.61 7.42
N ALA A 74 -11.59 10.46 6.49
CA ALA A 74 -10.75 11.61 6.79
C ALA A 74 -11.47 12.62 7.69
N TRP A 75 -12.76 12.89 7.44
CA TRP A 75 -13.58 13.75 8.29
C TRP A 75 -13.77 13.16 9.70
N ALA A 76 -14.03 11.86 9.80
CA ALA A 76 -14.13 11.14 11.07
C ALA A 76 -12.82 11.17 11.89
N ARG A 77 -11.69 11.20 11.20
CA ARG A 77 -10.35 11.27 11.79
C ARG A 77 -9.88 12.70 12.05
N PHE A 78 -10.62 13.70 11.57
CA PHE A 78 -10.28 15.10 11.75
C PHE A 78 -10.33 15.45 13.25
N GLY A 79 -9.18 15.80 13.83
CA GLY A 79 -9.03 16.08 15.26
C GLY A 79 -8.60 14.89 16.13
N GLN A 80 -8.57 13.66 15.61
CA GLN A 80 -8.04 12.50 16.34
C GLN A 80 -6.53 12.33 16.11
N ARG A 81 -5.76 12.22 17.21
CA ARG A 81 -4.30 12.04 17.16
C ARG A 81 -3.85 10.58 17.16
N LEU A 82 -4.60 9.70 17.84
CA LEU A 82 -4.27 8.28 17.93
C LEU A 82 -4.58 7.57 16.61
N PRO A 83 -3.78 6.60 16.15
CA PRO A 83 -4.11 5.79 14.98
C PRO A 83 -5.42 5.03 15.21
N TYR A 84 -6.32 5.02 14.22
CA TYR A 84 -7.49 4.14 14.27
C TYR A 84 -7.04 2.73 13.90
N ARG A 85 -7.47 1.75 14.71
CA ARG A 85 -7.12 0.35 14.53
C ARG A 85 -8.37 -0.51 14.60
N SER A 86 -8.55 -1.37 13.62
CA SER A 86 -9.55 -2.42 13.61
C SER A 86 -8.85 -3.72 13.26
N THR A 87 -8.92 -4.72 14.15
CA THR A 87 -8.30 -6.02 13.93
C THR A 87 -9.39 -7.06 13.77
N GLN A 88 -9.41 -7.71 12.61
CA GLN A 88 -10.29 -8.84 12.33
C GLN A 88 -9.43 -10.08 12.09
N GLN A 89 -9.75 -11.17 12.76
CA GLN A 89 -9.06 -12.44 12.53
C GLN A 89 -9.46 -12.98 11.17
N TRP A 90 -8.50 -13.17 10.27
CA TRP A 90 -8.78 -13.62 8.91
C TRP A 90 -8.50 -15.10 8.73
N ILE A 91 -7.26 -15.51 9.01
CA ILE A 91 -6.84 -16.91 8.99
C ILE A 91 -6.42 -17.25 10.40
N ASN A 92 -7.02 -18.27 11.01
CA ASN A 92 -6.58 -18.81 12.29
C ASN A 92 -6.60 -20.34 12.19
N VAL A 93 -5.42 -20.92 12.04
CA VAL A 93 -5.24 -22.37 11.93
C VAL A 93 -4.34 -22.83 13.07
N SER A 94 -4.76 -23.82 13.85
CA SER A 94 -3.87 -24.48 14.81
C SER A 94 -2.86 -25.33 14.04
N VAL A 95 -1.57 -25.01 14.15
CA VAL A 95 -0.50 -25.69 13.40
C VAL A 95 0.22 -26.72 14.27
N ALA A 96 0.26 -26.54 15.59
CA ALA A 96 0.91 -27.48 16.50
C ALA A 96 0.16 -27.63 17.82
N PHE A 97 0.02 -28.88 18.28
CA PHE A 97 -0.61 -29.22 19.57
C PHE A 97 0.40 -29.32 20.73
N THR A 98 1.70 -29.32 20.42
CA THR A 98 2.81 -29.40 21.38
C THR A 98 3.95 -28.49 20.93
N GLY A 99 4.51 -27.67 21.82
CA GLY A 99 5.59 -26.72 21.51
C GLY A 99 5.41 -25.37 22.22
N ASP A 100 6.23 -24.38 21.88
CA ASP A 100 6.08 -23.01 22.41
C ASP A 100 4.71 -22.43 22.00
N PRO A 101 3.89 -21.92 22.93
CA PRO A 101 2.54 -21.41 22.67
C PRO A 101 2.48 -20.32 21.60
N ARG A 102 3.58 -19.64 21.31
CA ARG A 102 3.66 -18.63 20.22
C ARG A 102 3.50 -19.21 18.82
N PHE A 103 3.81 -20.49 18.62
CA PHE A 103 3.79 -21.14 17.30
C PHE A 103 2.68 -22.18 17.15
N GLN A 104 1.83 -22.33 18.17
CA GLN A 104 0.74 -23.31 18.17
C GLN A 104 -0.41 -22.92 17.23
N GLY A 105 -0.60 -21.62 16.96
CA GLY A 105 -1.55 -21.10 15.98
C GLY A 105 -0.86 -20.23 14.93
N PHE A 106 -1.16 -20.47 13.65
CA PHE A 106 -0.86 -19.54 12.57
C PHE A 106 -2.09 -18.66 12.36
N GLY A 107 -1.99 -17.44 12.88
CA GLY A 107 -3.00 -16.40 12.75
C GLY A 107 -2.52 -15.28 11.83
N ILE A 108 -3.17 -15.04 10.70
CA ILE A 108 -3.03 -13.76 9.97
C ILE A 108 -4.22 -12.89 10.36
N ASP A 109 -3.91 -11.77 11.01
CA ASP A 109 -4.91 -10.79 11.42
C ASP A 109 -5.02 -9.72 10.31
N LEU A 110 -6.23 -9.49 9.79
CA LEU A 110 -6.52 -8.30 9.01
C LEU A 110 -6.63 -7.10 9.97
N THR A 111 -5.48 -6.56 10.32
CA THR A 111 -5.39 -5.31 11.08
C THR A 111 -5.39 -4.13 10.12
N PHE A 112 -6.44 -3.29 10.17
CA PHE A 112 -6.47 -2.01 9.48
C PHE A 112 -5.90 -0.91 10.38
N ARG A 113 -4.87 -0.21 9.91
CA ARG A 113 -4.20 0.89 10.60
C ARG A 113 -4.35 2.18 9.81
N VAL A 114 -5.15 3.11 10.31
CA VAL A 114 -5.43 4.38 9.64
C VAL A 114 -4.72 5.54 10.35
N THR A 115 -3.65 6.03 9.73
CA THR A 115 -2.93 7.25 10.10
C THR A 115 -3.19 8.36 9.09
N HIS A 116 -2.90 9.61 9.47
CA HIS A 116 -3.00 10.75 8.54
C HIS A 116 -2.11 10.60 7.31
N LEU A 117 -0.94 9.96 7.47
CA LEU A 117 -0.03 9.63 6.36
C LEU A 117 -0.68 8.62 5.39
N VAL A 118 -1.28 7.56 5.92
CA VAL A 118 -1.98 6.54 5.11
C VAL A 118 -3.14 7.17 4.35
N LEU A 119 -3.94 8.04 4.98
CA LEU A 119 -5.03 8.76 4.30
C LEU A 119 -4.52 9.63 3.14
N ALA A 120 -3.39 10.33 3.33
CA ALA A 120 -2.77 11.12 2.27
C ALA A 120 -2.31 10.23 1.09
N PHE A 121 -1.70 9.09 1.37
CA PHE A 121 -1.28 8.13 0.34
C PHE A 121 -2.45 7.50 -0.41
N VAL A 122 -3.52 7.09 0.29
CA VAL A 122 -4.74 6.58 -0.36
C VAL A 122 -5.41 7.67 -1.20
N CYS A 123 -5.43 8.92 -0.72
CA CYS A 123 -5.95 10.05 -1.48
C CYS A 123 -5.18 10.26 -2.79
N ALA A 124 -3.84 10.30 -2.72
CA ALA A 124 -2.99 10.42 -3.90
C ALA A 124 -3.20 9.26 -4.89
N LEU A 125 -3.25 8.02 -4.39
CA LEU A 125 -3.56 6.82 -5.18
C LEU A 125 -4.88 6.97 -5.94
N LEU A 126 -5.96 7.38 -5.26
CA LEU A 126 -7.28 7.52 -5.88
C LEU A 126 -7.32 8.65 -6.91
N ILE A 127 -6.68 9.79 -6.63
CA ILE A 127 -6.59 10.92 -7.57
C ILE A 127 -5.86 10.51 -8.85
N VAL A 128 -4.69 9.86 -8.73
CA VAL A 128 -3.93 9.38 -9.89
C VAL A 128 -4.70 8.29 -10.62
N GLY A 129 -5.38 7.39 -9.91
CA GLY A 129 -6.25 6.37 -10.49
C GLY A 129 -7.38 6.98 -11.34
N MET A 130 -8.08 7.99 -10.82
CA MET A 130 -9.13 8.70 -11.56
C MET A 130 -8.58 9.43 -12.79
N ALA A 131 -7.43 10.11 -12.65
CA ALA A 131 -6.76 10.76 -13.77
C ALA A 131 -6.38 9.75 -14.88
N CYS A 132 -5.93 8.56 -14.48
CA CYS A 132 -5.62 7.46 -15.40
C CYS A 132 -6.88 6.98 -16.15
N VAL A 133 -8.00 6.77 -15.45
CA VAL A 133 -9.29 6.40 -16.08
C VAL A 133 -9.77 7.49 -17.04
N ALA A 134 -9.66 8.76 -16.66
CA ALA A 134 -10.02 9.89 -17.51
C ALA A 134 -9.17 9.94 -18.80
N TRP A 135 -7.85 9.74 -18.68
CA TRP A 135 -6.96 9.68 -19.83
C TRP A 135 -7.27 8.50 -20.74
N GLN A 136 -7.50 7.30 -20.18
CA GLN A 136 -7.85 6.10 -20.95
C GLN A 136 -9.17 6.26 -21.72
N ARG A 137 -10.10 7.07 -21.20
CA ARG A 137 -11.35 7.41 -21.89
C ARG A 137 -11.13 8.38 -23.06
N LEU A 138 -10.27 9.38 -22.88
CA LEU A 138 -10.06 10.46 -23.85
C LEU A 138 -9.07 10.06 -24.96
N ALA A 139 -7.87 9.61 -24.56
CA ALA A 139 -6.74 9.35 -25.45
C ALA A 139 -6.53 7.85 -25.74
N GLY A 140 -7.10 6.96 -24.92
CA GLY A 140 -6.88 5.52 -25.05
C GLY A 140 -7.52 4.85 -26.27
N ARG A 141 -8.14 5.58 -27.22
CA ARG A 141 -8.96 4.99 -28.30
C ARG A 141 -8.25 3.91 -29.13
N GLN A 142 -6.94 4.00 -29.28
CA GLN A 142 -6.12 3.04 -30.02
C GLN A 142 -5.63 1.84 -29.18
N GLU A 143 -5.77 1.88 -27.85
CA GLU A 143 -5.35 0.79 -26.98
C GLU A 143 -6.34 -0.38 -27.04
N GLN A 144 -5.84 -1.61 -27.03
CA GLN A 144 -6.64 -2.83 -27.06
C GLN A 144 -7.09 -3.25 -25.65
N GLY A 145 -8.20 -3.98 -25.56
CA GLY A 145 -8.67 -4.59 -24.30
C GLY A 145 -9.04 -3.60 -23.19
N PRO A 146 -9.91 -2.59 -23.42
CA PRO A 146 -10.23 -1.57 -22.44
C PRO A 146 -10.83 -2.11 -21.14
N VAL A 147 -11.65 -3.16 -21.21
CA VAL A 147 -12.25 -3.80 -20.03
C VAL A 147 -11.17 -4.42 -19.14
N ARG A 148 -10.22 -5.16 -19.76
CA ARG A 148 -9.07 -5.73 -19.05
C ARG A 148 -8.24 -4.65 -18.37
N THR A 149 -7.90 -3.59 -19.09
CA THR A 149 -7.10 -2.49 -18.52
C THR A 149 -7.79 -1.83 -17.33
N MET A 150 -9.11 -1.61 -17.40
CA MET A 150 -9.88 -1.07 -16.27
C MET A 150 -9.96 -2.06 -15.10
N ALA A 151 -10.11 -3.36 -15.37
CA ALA A 151 -10.08 -4.39 -14.33
C ALA A 151 -8.71 -4.47 -13.65
N SER A 152 -7.62 -4.46 -14.41
CA SER A 152 -6.25 -4.42 -13.87
C SER A 152 -6.00 -3.15 -13.06
N LEU A 153 -6.59 -2.01 -13.45
CA LEU A 153 -6.50 -0.75 -12.70
C LEU A 153 -7.22 -0.86 -11.36
N LEU A 154 -8.44 -1.39 -11.33
CA LEU A 154 -9.15 -1.62 -10.07
C LEU A 154 -8.45 -2.66 -9.19
N LEU A 155 -7.86 -3.71 -9.77
CA LEU A 155 -7.05 -4.69 -9.03
C LEU A 155 -5.79 -4.03 -8.42
N PHE A 156 -5.17 -3.10 -9.15
CA PHE A 156 -4.03 -2.34 -8.66
C PHE A 156 -4.43 -1.40 -7.51
N VAL A 157 -5.56 -0.70 -7.62
CA VAL A 157 -6.10 0.14 -6.55
C VAL A 157 -6.52 -0.68 -5.33
N LEU A 158 -7.08 -1.87 -5.53
CA LEU A 158 -7.42 -2.81 -4.47
C LEU A 158 -6.17 -3.21 -3.68
N GLY A 159 -5.15 -3.71 -4.37
CA GLY A 159 -3.90 -4.13 -3.77
C GLY A 159 -3.22 -2.96 -3.04
N ALA A 160 -3.10 -1.80 -3.69
CA ALA A 160 -2.40 -0.66 -3.12
C ALA A 160 -3.13 -0.09 -1.89
N THR A 161 -4.45 0.03 -1.94
CA THR A 161 -5.26 0.48 -0.79
C THR A 161 -5.17 -0.51 0.36
N GLY A 162 -5.26 -1.82 0.08
CA GLY A 162 -5.11 -2.86 1.10
C GLY A 162 -3.73 -2.86 1.76
N ALA A 163 -2.66 -2.70 0.97
CA ALA A 163 -1.29 -2.63 1.48
C ALA A 163 -1.05 -1.38 2.34
N LEU A 164 -1.58 -0.22 1.94
CA LEU A 164 -1.48 1.03 2.71
C LEU A 164 -2.24 0.98 4.04
N LEU A 165 -3.38 0.29 4.08
CA LEU A 165 -4.19 0.16 5.30
C LEU A 165 -3.72 -0.97 6.22
N SER A 166 -2.85 -1.87 5.77
CA SER A 166 -2.43 -3.04 6.54
C SER A 166 -1.50 -2.66 7.71
N GLY A 167 -1.91 -3.00 8.93
CA GLY A 167 -1.10 -2.94 10.15
C GLY A 167 -0.37 -4.25 10.46
N ASP A 168 -0.67 -5.32 9.74
CA ASP A 168 0.02 -6.61 9.78
C ASP A 168 0.92 -6.75 8.55
N LEU A 169 2.21 -7.05 8.75
CA LEU A 169 3.18 -7.24 7.67
C LEU A 169 2.85 -8.42 6.77
N ALA A 170 2.19 -9.47 7.27
CA ALA A 170 1.77 -10.61 6.47
C ALA A 170 0.63 -10.21 5.51
N ALA A 171 -0.39 -9.53 6.02
CA ALA A 171 -1.48 -8.98 5.21
C ALA A 171 -0.95 -7.96 4.18
N LEU A 172 -0.05 -7.07 4.61
CA LEU A 172 0.64 -6.12 3.74
C LEU A 172 1.36 -6.84 2.58
N THR A 173 2.09 -7.91 2.87
CA THR A 173 2.82 -8.70 1.85
C THR A 173 1.86 -9.33 0.85
N GLY A 174 0.71 -9.83 1.30
CA GLY A 174 -0.33 -10.36 0.40
C GLY A 174 -0.87 -9.29 -0.56
N PHE A 175 -1.25 -8.13 -0.03
CA PHE A 175 -1.72 -7.01 -0.86
C PHE A 175 -0.62 -6.40 -1.75
N TRP A 176 0.62 -6.40 -1.27
CA TRP A 176 1.80 -5.98 -2.03
C TRP A 176 2.01 -6.87 -3.26
N LEU A 177 1.92 -8.19 -3.12
CA LEU A 177 2.00 -9.14 -4.22
C LEU A 177 0.84 -8.98 -5.21
N VAL A 178 -0.39 -8.74 -4.73
CA VAL A 178 -1.55 -8.45 -5.59
C VAL A 178 -1.32 -7.18 -6.41
N THR A 179 -0.83 -6.11 -5.77
CA THR A 179 -0.44 -4.87 -6.45
C THR A 179 0.66 -5.10 -7.47
N GLY A 180 1.58 -6.01 -7.13
CA GLY A 180 2.65 -6.46 -8.01
C GLY A 180 2.19 -7.14 -9.27
N ALA A 181 1.31 -8.13 -9.13
CA ALA A 181 0.68 -8.82 -10.24
C ALA A 181 -0.17 -7.86 -11.10
N ALA A 182 -0.89 -6.92 -10.46
CA ALA A 182 -1.66 -5.92 -11.16
C ALA A 182 -0.78 -4.97 -12.00
N SER A 183 0.41 -4.60 -11.50
CA SER A 183 1.38 -3.79 -12.24
C SER A 183 1.83 -4.48 -13.53
N PHE A 184 2.07 -5.79 -13.48
CA PHE A 184 2.39 -6.58 -14.66
C PHE A 184 1.29 -6.51 -15.72
N PHE A 185 0.02 -6.67 -15.32
CA PHE A 185 -1.10 -6.57 -16.26
C PHE A 185 -1.29 -5.16 -16.85
N LEU A 186 -0.94 -4.11 -16.10
CA LEU A 186 -1.03 -2.73 -16.55
C LEU A 186 0.09 -2.38 -17.55
N LEU A 187 1.33 -2.72 -17.22
CA LEU A 187 2.50 -2.45 -18.06
C LEU A 187 2.48 -3.33 -19.32
N GLY A 188 2.05 -4.58 -19.20
CA GLY A 188 1.82 -5.50 -20.31
C GLY A 188 0.44 -5.39 -20.95
N SER A 189 -0.21 -4.22 -20.93
CA SER A 189 -1.57 -4.06 -21.46
C SER A 189 -1.66 -4.10 -22.99
N ARG A 190 -0.58 -3.75 -23.71
CA ARG A 190 -0.45 -3.88 -25.17
C ARG A 190 -0.02 -5.29 -25.54
N TRP A 191 -0.99 -6.12 -25.91
CA TRP A 191 -0.73 -7.52 -26.28
C TRP A 191 -0.38 -7.65 -27.76
N GLY A 192 0.44 -8.65 -28.09
CA GLY A 192 0.78 -9.00 -29.47
C GLY A 192 2.09 -8.44 -30.01
N THR A 193 2.88 -7.72 -29.20
CA THR A 193 4.26 -7.35 -29.55
C THR A 193 5.25 -8.12 -28.68
N ASP A 194 6.27 -8.71 -29.30
CA ASP A 194 7.32 -9.45 -28.59
C ASP A 194 8.09 -8.53 -27.62
N GLU A 195 8.29 -7.28 -28.02
CA GLU A 195 8.94 -6.24 -27.19
C GLU A 195 8.12 -5.93 -25.93
N GLY A 196 6.80 -5.72 -26.08
CA GLY A 196 5.90 -5.44 -24.96
C GLY A 196 5.78 -6.63 -24.00
N GLY A 197 5.76 -7.85 -24.54
CA GLY A 197 5.80 -9.07 -23.76
C GLY A 197 7.09 -9.19 -22.95
N ARG A 198 8.26 -9.03 -23.58
CA ARG A 198 9.55 -9.09 -22.88
C ARG A 198 9.68 -8.02 -21.80
N ALA A 199 9.28 -6.78 -22.09
CA ALA A 199 9.29 -5.67 -21.14
C ALA A 199 8.42 -5.98 -19.91
N ALA A 200 7.21 -6.50 -20.11
CA ALA A 200 6.33 -6.88 -19.02
C ALA A 200 6.92 -8.01 -18.15
N HIS A 201 7.53 -9.03 -18.75
CA HIS A 201 8.18 -10.10 -17.98
C HIS A 201 9.35 -9.59 -17.12
N VAL A 202 10.16 -8.67 -17.64
CA VAL A 202 11.24 -8.02 -16.86
C VAL A 202 10.65 -7.21 -15.70
N ALA A 203 9.56 -6.50 -15.94
CA ALA A 203 8.83 -5.73 -14.92
C ALA A 203 8.10 -6.59 -13.88
N LEU A 204 7.90 -7.87 -14.14
CA LEU A 204 7.45 -8.83 -13.14
C LEU A 204 8.64 -9.43 -12.39
N ALA A 205 9.61 -9.97 -13.12
CA ALA A 205 10.68 -10.80 -12.56
C ALA A 205 11.63 -10.04 -11.63
N LEU A 206 12.14 -8.87 -12.04
CA LEU A 206 13.12 -8.14 -11.23
C LEU A 206 12.47 -7.60 -9.94
N PRO A 207 11.30 -6.93 -9.99
CA PRO A 207 10.59 -6.52 -8.77
C PRO A 207 10.18 -7.68 -7.87
N PHE A 208 9.86 -8.86 -8.43
CA PHE A 208 9.52 -10.04 -7.65
C PHE A 208 10.67 -10.53 -6.76
N VAL A 209 11.93 -10.34 -7.18
CA VAL A 209 13.09 -10.62 -6.31
C VAL A 209 13.06 -9.74 -5.05
N GLY A 210 12.64 -8.49 -5.17
CA GLY A 210 12.41 -7.60 -4.03
C GLY A 210 11.26 -8.09 -3.13
N ASP A 211 10.18 -8.60 -3.73
CA ASP A 211 9.06 -9.17 -2.97
C ASP A 211 9.47 -10.40 -2.16
N LEU A 212 10.39 -11.22 -2.68
CA LEU A 212 10.98 -12.34 -1.94
C LEU A 212 11.80 -11.87 -0.74
N ALA A 213 12.47 -10.72 -0.84
CA ALA A 213 13.17 -10.11 0.30
C ALA A 213 12.18 -9.65 1.38
N LEU A 214 11.04 -9.05 0.99
CA LEU A 214 9.94 -8.71 1.91
C LEU A 214 9.40 -9.97 2.59
N LEU A 215 9.08 -11.01 1.82
CA LEU A 215 8.61 -12.28 2.35
C LEU A 215 9.62 -12.91 3.31
N GLY A 216 10.91 -12.87 2.98
CA GLY A 216 12.00 -13.34 3.84
C GLY A 216 12.09 -12.57 5.16
N ALA A 217 11.93 -11.25 5.13
CA ALA A 217 11.89 -10.43 6.33
C ALA A 217 10.69 -10.76 7.23
N VAL A 218 9.50 -10.91 6.65
CA VAL A 218 8.27 -11.27 7.39
C VAL A 218 8.38 -12.68 7.96
N ALA A 219 8.88 -13.65 7.18
CA ALA A 219 9.11 -15.02 7.65
C ALA A 219 10.12 -15.07 8.80
N PHE A 220 11.19 -14.27 8.75
CA PHE A 220 12.15 -14.16 9.84
C PHE A 220 11.52 -13.58 11.11
N LEU A 221 10.77 -12.48 10.99
CA LEU A 221 10.08 -11.86 12.12
C LEU A 221 9.08 -12.84 12.76
N TYR A 222 8.29 -13.52 11.93
CA TYR A 222 7.36 -14.54 12.41
C TYR A 222 8.09 -15.68 13.11
N SER A 223 9.19 -16.20 12.55
CA SER A 223 9.99 -17.28 13.15
C SER A 223 10.58 -16.92 14.52
N LYS A 224 10.82 -15.64 14.82
CA LYS A 224 11.41 -15.20 16.09
C LYS A 224 10.38 -14.74 17.11
N PHE A 225 9.33 -14.06 16.67
CA PHE A 225 8.36 -13.41 17.56
C PHE A 225 6.99 -14.08 17.58
N GLY A 226 6.67 -14.93 16.59
CA GLY A 226 5.34 -15.55 16.44
C GLY A 226 4.24 -14.56 16.09
N ALA A 227 4.58 -13.34 15.67
CA ALA A 227 3.66 -12.27 15.33
C ALA A 227 4.16 -11.49 14.10
N THR A 228 3.23 -10.96 13.33
CA THR A 228 3.50 -10.13 12.14
C THR A 228 2.86 -8.74 12.24
N ASP A 229 2.07 -8.51 13.28
CA ASP A 229 1.46 -7.23 13.61
C ASP A 229 2.53 -6.22 14.08
N VAL A 230 2.63 -5.08 13.38
CA VAL A 230 3.71 -4.10 13.59
C VAL A 230 3.72 -3.58 15.03
N ASP A 231 2.56 -3.25 15.59
CA ASP A 231 2.48 -2.68 16.94
C ASP A 231 2.80 -3.72 18.03
N LYS A 232 2.52 -5.01 17.79
CA LYS A 232 2.89 -6.11 18.69
C LYS A 232 4.41 -6.39 18.64
N LEU A 233 5.01 -6.22 17.46
CA LEU A 233 6.43 -6.50 17.23
C LEU A 233 7.36 -5.46 17.88
N LEU A 234 7.00 -4.17 17.82
CA LEU A 234 7.81 -3.07 18.36
C LEU A 234 8.31 -3.29 19.81
N PRO A 235 7.45 -3.62 20.79
CA PRO A 235 7.92 -3.86 22.16
C PRO A 235 8.75 -5.15 22.27
N MET A 236 8.55 -6.15 21.40
CA MET A 236 9.26 -7.43 21.50
C MET A 236 10.72 -7.37 21.05
N TYR A 237 11.09 -6.38 20.22
CA TYR A 237 12.44 -6.25 19.67
C TYR A 237 13.54 -6.19 20.72
N ASN A 238 13.29 -5.54 21.87
CA ASN A 238 14.30 -5.36 22.93
C ASN A 238 14.23 -6.42 24.05
N HIS A 239 13.16 -7.22 24.10
CA HIS A 239 12.90 -8.15 25.22
C HIS A 239 13.09 -9.62 24.85
N THR A 240 13.30 -9.94 23.58
CA THR A 240 13.41 -11.34 23.13
C THR A 240 14.86 -11.81 23.13
N ALA A 241 15.19 -12.75 24.03
CA ALA A 241 16.51 -13.37 24.10
C ALA A 241 16.86 -14.08 22.78
N GLY A 242 18.08 -13.89 22.28
CA GLY A 242 18.57 -14.51 21.04
C GLY A 242 18.29 -13.72 19.75
N VAL A 243 17.57 -12.60 19.81
CA VAL A 243 17.45 -11.65 18.70
C VAL A 243 18.45 -10.51 18.91
N GLY A 244 19.63 -10.64 18.31
CA GLY A 244 20.66 -9.59 18.38
C GLY A 244 20.45 -8.48 17.35
N ALA A 245 21.10 -7.32 17.57
CA ALA A 245 21.07 -6.18 16.65
C ALA A 245 21.44 -6.56 15.20
N ARG A 246 22.35 -7.52 14.99
CA ARG A 246 22.71 -8.02 13.65
C ARG A 246 21.52 -8.66 12.93
N ALA A 247 20.71 -9.44 13.63
CA ALA A 247 19.54 -10.09 13.05
C ALA A 247 18.48 -9.05 12.63
N MET A 248 18.18 -8.09 13.50
CA MET A 248 17.27 -6.98 13.17
C MET A 248 17.82 -6.10 12.05
N GLY A 249 19.14 -5.91 11.99
CA GLY A 249 19.81 -5.23 10.89
C GLY A 249 19.58 -5.91 9.54
N VAL A 250 19.72 -7.24 9.48
CA VAL A 250 19.43 -8.01 8.26
C VAL A 250 17.96 -7.88 7.86
N VAL A 251 17.01 -7.99 8.78
CA VAL A 251 15.58 -7.78 8.50
C VAL A 251 15.32 -6.38 7.95
N GLY A 252 15.88 -5.36 8.59
CA GLY A 252 15.72 -3.97 8.15
C GLY A 252 16.29 -3.72 6.75
N LEU A 253 17.43 -4.34 6.42
CA LEU A 253 18.03 -4.29 5.08
C LEU A 253 17.24 -5.09 4.03
N LEU A 254 16.63 -6.22 4.40
CA LEU A 254 15.74 -6.98 3.51
C LEU A 254 14.49 -6.16 3.16
N LEU A 255 13.88 -5.52 4.16
CA LEU A 255 12.75 -4.61 3.96
C LEU A 255 13.15 -3.40 3.12
N LEU A 256 14.33 -2.82 3.36
CA LEU A 256 14.87 -1.75 2.50
C LEU A 256 15.08 -2.23 1.07
N GLY A 257 15.65 -3.42 0.86
CA GLY A 257 15.83 -4.02 -0.45
C GLY A 257 14.51 -4.15 -1.20
N ALA A 258 13.47 -4.67 -0.55
CA ALA A 258 12.13 -4.77 -1.13
C ALA A 258 11.59 -3.41 -1.60
N VAL A 259 11.71 -2.39 -0.74
CA VAL A 259 11.33 -1.00 -1.05
C VAL A 259 12.12 -0.47 -2.26
N MET A 260 13.44 -0.61 -2.25
CA MET A 260 14.32 -0.08 -3.31
C MET A 260 14.05 -0.73 -4.66
N VAL A 261 13.91 -2.06 -4.73
CA VAL A 261 13.64 -2.74 -6.00
C VAL A 261 12.27 -2.32 -6.56
N ARG A 262 11.23 -2.29 -5.72
CA ARG A 262 9.86 -2.03 -6.16
C ARG A 262 9.56 -0.58 -6.49
N ALA A 263 10.18 0.36 -5.77
CA ALA A 263 10.12 1.78 -6.13
C ALA A 263 11.13 2.17 -7.21
N ALA A 264 11.85 1.19 -7.79
CA ALA A 264 12.85 1.39 -8.82
C ALA A 264 13.94 2.41 -8.43
N VAL A 265 14.28 2.46 -7.14
CA VAL A 265 15.35 3.30 -6.61
C VAL A 265 16.68 2.80 -7.20
N TRP A 266 17.54 3.73 -7.63
CA TRP A 266 18.84 3.37 -8.19
C TRP A 266 19.63 2.45 -7.22
N PRO A 267 20.21 1.33 -7.67
CA PRO A 267 20.45 0.89 -9.05
C PRO A 267 19.35 0.01 -9.68
N PHE A 268 18.20 -0.20 -9.02
CA PHE A 268 17.14 -1.10 -9.46
C PHE A 268 16.14 -0.49 -10.45
N THR A 269 16.58 0.50 -11.23
CA THR A 269 15.81 1.16 -12.31
C THR A 269 15.55 0.34 -13.59
N PRO A 270 16.32 -0.72 -13.95
CA PRO A 270 16.19 -1.36 -15.26
C PRO A 270 14.79 -1.82 -15.63
N TRP A 271 14.03 -2.39 -14.69
CA TRP A 271 12.70 -2.91 -14.98
C TRP A 271 11.71 -1.81 -15.40
N GLN A 272 11.81 -0.64 -14.78
CA GLN A 272 10.95 0.50 -15.08
C GLN A 272 11.36 1.12 -16.43
N THR A 273 12.66 1.25 -16.69
CA THR A 273 13.20 1.75 -17.97
C THR A 273 12.95 0.81 -19.16
N ALA A 274 12.69 -0.47 -18.91
CA ALA A 274 12.30 -1.43 -19.93
C ALA A 274 10.81 -1.29 -20.32
N THR A 275 9.98 -0.67 -19.47
CA THR A 275 8.52 -0.55 -19.70
C THR A 275 8.08 0.80 -20.27
N VAL A 276 9.00 1.54 -20.91
CA VAL A 276 8.75 2.86 -21.51
C VAL A 276 7.69 2.80 -22.63
N ASP A 277 7.53 1.63 -23.26
CA ASP A 277 6.58 1.37 -24.34
C ASP A 277 5.13 1.17 -23.87
N ALA A 278 4.93 1.01 -22.57
CA ALA A 278 3.60 0.89 -21.98
C ALA A 278 2.77 2.19 -22.20
N PRO A 279 1.43 2.11 -22.19
CA PRO A 279 0.58 3.28 -22.33
C PRO A 279 0.92 4.34 -21.26
N PRO A 280 1.11 5.62 -21.63
CA PRO A 280 1.63 6.66 -20.74
C PRO A 280 0.89 6.82 -19.42
N ALA A 281 -0.45 6.73 -19.43
CA ALA A 281 -1.22 6.86 -18.20
C ALA A 281 -1.07 5.66 -17.26
N LEU A 282 -0.82 4.46 -17.80
CA LEU A 282 -0.65 3.25 -16.99
C LEU A 282 0.74 3.20 -16.37
N SER A 283 1.77 3.56 -17.14
CA SER A 283 3.12 3.69 -16.58
C SER A 283 3.12 4.79 -15.52
N ALA A 284 2.58 5.98 -15.79
CA ALA A 284 2.47 7.06 -14.81
C ALA A 284 1.75 6.65 -13.51
N LEU A 285 0.67 5.86 -13.61
CA LEU A 285 -0.04 5.31 -12.44
C LEU A 285 0.88 4.42 -11.59
N VAL A 286 1.57 3.47 -12.23
CA VAL A 286 2.47 2.53 -11.55
C VAL A 286 3.64 3.29 -10.91
N THR A 287 4.25 4.22 -11.64
CA THR A 287 5.39 5.02 -11.14
C THR A 287 5.00 5.98 -10.03
N ALA A 288 3.74 6.42 -9.95
CA ALA A 288 3.27 7.29 -8.87
C ALA A 288 2.93 6.53 -7.59
N VAL A 289 2.44 5.28 -7.69
CA VAL A 289 1.88 4.56 -6.53
C VAL A 289 2.92 3.72 -5.79
N TRP A 290 3.89 3.12 -6.49
CA TRP A 290 4.94 2.35 -5.81
C TRP A 290 5.76 3.16 -4.80
N PRO A 291 6.14 4.43 -5.08
CA PRO A 291 6.78 5.28 -4.07
C PRO A 291 5.93 5.51 -2.81
N LEU A 292 4.60 5.60 -2.93
CA LEU A 292 3.71 5.74 -1.77
C LEU A 292 3.73 4.48 -0.89
N LEU A 293 3.67 3.30 -1.52
CA LEU A 293 3.76 2.01 -0.83
C LEU A 293 5.14 1.80 -0.20
N ALA A 294 6.19 2.14 -0.94
CA ALA A 294 7.57 2.14 -0.47
C ALA A 294 7.77 3.06 0.73
N GLY A 295 7.25 4.29 0.68
CA GLY A 295 7.28 5.23 1.80
C GLY A 295 6.53 4.72 3.02
N HIS A 296 5.37 4.09 2.83
CA HIS A 296 4.61 3.47 3.92
C HIS A 296 5.39 2.32 4.57
N LEU A 297 5.91 1.37 3.77
CA LEU A 297 6.69 0.24 4.26
C LEU A 297 7.99 0.71 4.94
N LEU A 298 8.67 1.71 4.40
CA LEU A 298 9.87 2.29 5.01
C LEU A 298 9.54 2.95 6.36
N TRP A 299 8.41 3.64 6.47
CA TRP A 299 7.95 4.21 7.74
C TRP A 299 7.69 3.12 8.80
N LEU A 300 7.06 2.00 8.42
CA LEU A 300 6.89 0.84 9.29
C LEU A 300 8.22 0.17 9.65
N ASN A 301 9.24 0.25 8.78
CA ASN A 301 10.56 -0.33 8.95
C ASN A 301 11.50 0.50 9.85
N LEU A 302 11.23 1.79 10.09
CA LEU A 302 12.11 2.65 10.91
C LEU A 302 12.45 2.07 12.29
N PRO A 303 11.50 1.50 13.06
CA PRO A 303 11.81 0.87 14.35
C PRO A 303 12.70 -0.38 14.21
N VAL A 304 12.54 -1.15 13.14
CA VAL A 304 13.36 -2.35 12.85
C VAL A 304 14.78 -1.94 12.49
N LEU A 305 14.95 -0.91 11.66
CA LEU A 305 16.25 -0.34 11.32
C LEU A 305 16.97 0.17 12.58
N ALA A 306 16.25 0.84 13.48
CA ALA A 306 16.79 1.31 14.76
C ALA A 306 17.22 0.15 15.68
N ALA A 307 16.41 -0.92 15.75
CA ALA A 307 16.75 -2.14 16.49
C ALA A 307 17.99 -2.86 15.90
N GLY A 308 18.30 -2.61 14.63
CA GLY A 308 19.50 -3.08 13.94
C GLY A 308 20.81 -2.48 14.41
N GLY A 309 20.79 -1.56 15.39
CA GLY A 309 21.95 -0.80 15.85
C GLY A 309 22.30 0.36 14.92
N VAL A 310 23.25 1.21 15.33
CA VAL A 310 23.55 2.50 14.67
C VAL A 310 24.06 2.34 13.22
N SER A 311 24.66 1.21 12.87
CA SER A 311 25.18 0.94 11.53
C SER A 311 24.07 0.79 10.48
N THR A 312 22.96 0.13 10.81
CA THR A 312 21.88 -0.18 9.87
C THR A 312 21.18 1.07 9.29
N PRO A 313 20.73 2.05 10.10
CA PRO A 313 20.14 3.27 9.56
C PRO A 313 21.17 4.13 8.84
N ARG A 314 22.46 4.08 9.21
CA ARG A 314 23.54 4.76 8.48
C ARG A 314 23.74 4.18 7.08
N ILE A 315 23.78 2.86 6.95
CA ILE A 315 23.87 2.19 5.63
C ILE A 315 22.66 2.55 4.78
N THR A 316 21.47 2.54 5.38
CA THR A 316 20.22 2.93 4.70
C THR A 316 20.27 4.37 4.20
N ALA A 317 20.70 5.31 5.06
CA ALA A 317 20.82 6.72 4.70
C ALA A 317 21.83 6.93 3.55
N TRP A 318 23.00 6.28 3.60
CA TRP A 318 23.98 6.35 2.52
C TRP A 318 23.46 5.75 1.21
N ALA A 319 22.81 4.59 1.25
CA ALA A 319 22.24 3.97 0.06
C ALA A 319 21.20 4.88 -0.63
N LEU A 320 20.30 5.47 0.16
CA LEU A 320 19.29 6.40 -0.37
C LEU A 320 19.91 7.72 -0.83
N ALA A 321 20.91 8.26 -0.12
CA ALA A 321 21.60 9.48 -0.53
C ALA A 321 22.36 9.31 -1.85
N ILE A 322 23.00 8.15 -2.05
CA ILE A 322 23.66 7.83 -3.32
C ILE A 322 22.61 7.71 -4.43
N ALA A 323 21.51 7.01 -4.19
CA ALA A 323 20.45 6.87 -5.18
C ALA A 323 19.81 8.22 -5.57
N ALA A 324 19.63 9.11 -4.60
CA ALA A 324 19.09 10.46 -4.79
C ALA A 324 19.94 11.33 -5.74
N VAL A 325 21.24 11.05 -5.83
CA VAL A 325 22.16 11.77 -6.73
C VAL A 325 22.35 11.00 -8.04
N ALA A 326 22.56 9.69 -7.97
CA ALA A 326 22.91 8.87 -9.12
C ALA A 326 21.78 8.78 -10.16
N GLY A 327 20.52 8.59 -9.72
CA GLY A 327 19.37 8.52 -10.64
C GLY A 327 19.21 9.78 -11.50
N PRO A 328 19.11 10.98 -10.91
CA PRO A 328 19.00 12.23 -11.65
C PRO A 328 20.21 12.54 -12.54
N LEU A 329 21.44 12.21 -12.12
CA LEU A 329 22.62 12.37 -12.98
C LEU A 329 22.55 11.49 -14.23
N LEU A 330 22.07 10.24 -14.11
CA LEU A 330 21.86 9.36 -15.25
C LEU A 330 20.73 9.85 -16.16
N ALA A 331 19.72 10.52 -15.61
CA ALA A 331 18.65 11.13 -16.40
C ALA A 331 19.18 12.20 -17.37
N LEU A 332 20.17 13.00 -16.96
CA LEU A 332 20.77 14.05 -17.79
C LEU A 332 21.51 13.51 -19.03
N VAL A 333 22.00 12.26 -18.96
CA VAL A 333 22.73 11.61 -20.07
C VAL A 333 21.78 10.85 -21.01
N SER A 334 20.52 10.66 -20.62
CA SER A 334 19.57 9.87 -21.41
C SER A 334 18.96 10.68 -22.56
N PHE A 335 18.93 10.09 -23.76
CA PHE A 335 18.44 10.73 -24.98
C PHE A 335 16.92 10.61 -25.19
N GLU A 336 16.24 9.79 -24.39
CA GLU A 336 14.78 9.56 -24.49
C GLU A 336 14.05 10.21 -23.31
N LEU A 337 13.11 11.13 -23.60
CA LEU A 337 12.40 11.90 -22.57
C LEU A 337 11.72 11.04 -21.51
N ARG A 338 11.09 9.93 -21.90
CA ARG A 338 10.41 9.04 -20.95
C ARG A 338 11.38 8.28 -20.06
N ARG A 339 12.51 7.83 -20.62
CA ARG A 339 13.57 7.16 -19.85
C ARG A 339 14.23 8.17 -18.90
N ALA A 340 14.45 9.40 -19.34
CA ALA A 340 14.94 10.49 -18.52
C ALA A 340 14.01 10.76 -17.33
N ALA A 341 12.71 10.88 -17.56
CA ALA A 341 11.73 11.10 -16.50
C ALA A 341 11.71 9.97 -15.46
N VAL A 342 11.79 8.71 -15.92
CA VAL A 342 11.89 7.54 -15.03
C VAL A 342 13.17 7.58 -14.19
N LEU A 343 14.31 7.86 -14.80
CA LEU A 343 15.60 7.95 -14.09
C LEU A 343 15.66 9.15 -13.13
N ALA A 344 15.02 10.27 -13.46
CA ALA A 344 14.91 11.40 -12.56
C ALA A 344 14.05 11.05 -11.34
N SER A 345 12.94 10.33 -11.56
CA SER A 345 12.03 9.92 -10.48
C SER A 345 12.64 8.88 -9.53
N SER A 346 13.66 8.12 -9.94
CA SER A 346 14.29 7.10 -9.09
C SER A 346 15.20 7.66 -8.00
N GLY A 347 15.49 8.97 -8.03
CA GLY A 347 16.22 9.68 -6.98
C GLY A 347 15.34 10.51 -6.03
N ALA A 348 14.04 10.61 -6.27
CA ALA A 348 13.11 11.38 -5.45
C ALA A 348 12.63 10.58 -4.22
#